data_AF-A0A258JWZ8-F1
#
_entry.id   AF-A0A258JWZ8-F1
#
_cell.length_a   1.000
_cell.length_b   1.000
_cell.length_c   1.000
_cell.angle_alpha   90.00
_cell.angle_beta   90.00
_cell.angle_gamma   90.00
#
_symmetry.space_group_name_H-M   'P 1'
#
loop_
_entity.id
_entity.type
_entity.pdbx_description
1 polymer ?
#
loop_
_entity_poly.entity_id
_entity_poly.type
_entity_poly.pdbx_seq_one_letter_code
_entity_poly.pdbx_strand_id
1 'polypeptide(L)'
;MNATDSLLIPLYDAGRLSGLTDGALGARFRFWRDQDGLRHVFSVYPAADAPDYPEALAIAVRRTPAGSIALWAGLPGEAAKRAAQRYQAEEIHIHVFGEAPPASLTGFLLPRDPASDPLALPAPRSTAVRETIRSRRAA
;
A
#
# COMPACT_ATOMS: atom_id res chain seq x y z
N MET A 1 -0.78 5.61 20.58
CA MET A 1 -0.76 5.16 19.18
C MET A 1 0.38 5.93 18.52
N ASN A 2 1.54 5.30 18.34
CA ASN A 2 2.75 5.99 17.87
C ASN A 2 2.70 6.15 16.34
N ALA A 3 3.05 7.35 15.87
CA ALA A 3 3.03 7.77 14.47
C ALA A 3 4.07 7.06 13.56
N THR A 4 4.68 5.97 14.02
CA THR A 4 5.81 5.29 13.37
C THR A 4 5.37 4.18 12.40
N ASP A 5 4.12 3.74 12.43
CA ASP A 5 3.63 2.61 11.60
C ASP A 5 3.14 2.99 10.19
N SER A 6 3.38 4.22 9.71
CA SER A 6 2.80 4.72 8.46
C SER A 6 3.78 4.96 7.30
N LEU A 7 5.02 4.46 7.36
CA LEU A 7 6.04 4.67 6.31
C LEU A 7 6.42 3.38 5.56
N LEU A 8 5.50 2.43 5.39
CA LEU A 8 5.82 1.22 4.61
C LEU A 8 5.96 1.51 3.11
N ILE A 9 5.30 2.56 2.62
CA ILE A 9 5.26 2.95 1.22
C ILE A 9 5.85 4.37 1.08
N PRO A 10 6.97 4.58 0.37
CA PRO A 10 7.61 5.88 0.17
C PRO A 10 6.85 6.76 -0.84
N LEU A 11 5.55 6.95 -0.62
CA LEU A 11 4.66 7.79 -1.43
C LEU A 11 4.09 8.92 -0.57
N TYR A 12 4.26 10.16 -1.02
CA TYR A 12 3.85 11.37 -0.31
C TYR A 12 2.66 12.04 -1.01
N ASP A 13 1.60 12.36 -0.26
CA ASP A 13 0.39 12.97 -0.84
C ASP A 13 0.77 14.32 -1.45
N ALA A 14 0.54 14.47 -2.75
CA ALA A 14 0.88 15.66 -3.52
C ALA A 14 -0.38 16.42 -3.96
N GLY A 15 -1.50 16.18 -3.29
CA GLY A 15 -2.72 16.95 -3.43
C GLY A 15 -3.59 16.56 -4.63
N ARG A 16 -4.55 17.44 -4.96
CA ARG A 16 -5.53 17.22 -6.03
C ARG A 16 -5.02 17.74 -7.38
N LEU A 17 -5.69 17.31 -8.46
CA LEU A 17 -5.49 17.91 -9.78
C LEU A 17 -5.97 19.37 -9.79
N SER A 18 -5.05 20.32 -9.95
CA SER A 18 -5.38 21.73 -10.13
C SER A 18 -6.15 21.92 -11.44
N GLY A 19 -7.29 22.62 -11.41
CA GLY A 19 -8.15 22.87 -12.57
C GLY A 19 -9.34 21.91 -12.72
N LEU A 20 -9.45 20.86 -11.88
CA LEU A 20 -10.64 19.99 -11.80
C LEU A 20 -11.41 20.16 -10.49
N THR A 21 -11.06 21.15 -9.67
CA THR A 21 -11.54 21.33 -8.29
C THR A 21 -13.06 21.45 -8.16
N ASP A 22 -13.73 22.00 -9.17
CA ASP A 22 -15.17 22.31 -9.14
C ASP A 22 -16.05 21.28 -9.86
N GLY A 23 -15.47 20.15 -10.28
CA GLY A 23 -16.18 19.09 -11.01
C GLY A 23 -16.11 17.73 -10.34
N ALA A 24 -16.98 16.80 -10.77
CA ALA A 24 -17.00 15.42 -10.28
C ALA A 24 -15.65 14.69 -10.44
N LEU A 25 -14.82 15.13 -11.41
CA LEU A 25 -13.48 14.60 -11.64
C LEU A 25 -12.44 15.06 -10.62
N GLY A 26 -12.67 16.17 -9.91
CA GLY A 26 -11.73 16.69 -8.90
C GLY A 26 -11.59 15.79 -7.68
N ALA A 27 -12.64 15.06 -7.33
CA ALA A 27 -12.59 14.01 -6.31
C ALA A 27 -11.97 12.71 -6.83
N ARG A 28 -12.01 12.50 -8.16
CA ARG A 28 -11.57 11.28 -8.83
C ARG A 28 -10.06 11.21 -8.99
N PHE A 29 -9.35 12.33 -9.12
CA PHE A 29 -7.92 12.34 -9.42
C PHE A 29 -7.08 13.07 -8.38
N ARG A 30 -6.00 12.42 -7.95
CA ARG A 30 -5.01 12.97 -7.01
C ARG A 30 -3.60 12.66 -7.48
N PHE A 31 -2.63 13.25 -6.80
CA PHE A 31 -1.22 13.03 -7.04
C PHE A 31 -0.54 12.39 -5.83
N TRP A 32 0.37 11.45 -6.10
CA TRP A 32 1.44 11.07 -5.18
C TRP A 32 2.77 11.62 -5.71
N ARG A 33 3.74 11.83 -4.81
CA ARG A 33 5.16 11.93 -5.14
C ARG A 33 5.89 10.69 -4.64
N ASP A 34 6.77 10.14 -5.45
CA ASP A 34 7.65 9.04 -5.03
C ASP A 34 8.88 9.54 -4.26
N GLN A 35 9.77 8.61 -3.88
CA GLN A 35 11.01 8.94 -3.18
C GLN A 35 11.95 9.85 -3.98
N ASP A 36 11.85 9.84 -5.32
CA ASP A 36 12.67 10.65 -6.22
C ASP A 36 12.02 12.02 -6.47
N GLY A 37 10.85 12.27 -5.87
CA GLY A 37 10.09 13.51 -5.98
C GLY A 37 9.26 13.61 -7.26
N LEU A 38 9.20 12.58 -8.09
CA LEU A 38 8.40 12.56 -9.31
C LEU A 38 6.92 12.48 -8.95
N ARG A 39 6.11 13.30 -9.64
CA ARG A 39 4.68 13.42 -9.38
C ARG A 39 3.90 12.51 -10.33
N HIS A 40 3.06 11.66 -9.76
CA HIS A 40 2.30 10.62 -10.45
C HIS A 40 0.80 10.87 -10.27
N VAL A 41 0.01 10.73 -11.34
CA VAL A 41 -1.46 10.90 -11.30
C VAL A 41 -2.12 9.56 -10.96
N PHE A 42 -3.16 9.56 -10.13
CA PHE A 42 -3.91 8.36 -9.78
C PHE A 42 -5.39 8.65 -9.71
N SER A 43 -6.18 7.61 -9.93
CA SER A 43 -7.62 7.63 -9.77
C SER A 43 -8.01 7.13 -8.37
N VAL A 44 -8.91 7.80 -7.66
CA VAL A 44 -9.31 7.47 -6.27
C VAL A 44 -10.67 6.78 -6.25
N TYR A 45 -10.75 5.52 -5.85
CA TYR A 45 -12.00 4.78 -5.68
C TYR A 45 -12.29 4.50 -4.20
N PRO A 46 -13.57 4.47 -3.78
CA PRO A 46 -13.94 3.76 -2.56
C PRO A 46 -13.38 2.33 -2.59
N ALA A 47 -12.94 1.80 -1.44
CA ALA A 47 -12.29 0.48 -1.40
C ALA A 47 -13.14 -0.66 -2.00
N ALA A 48 -14.46 -0.60 -1.87
CA ALA A 48 -15.38 -1.60 -2.42
C ALA A 48 -15.52 -1.52 -3.96
N ASP A 49 -15.35 -0.33 -4.53
CA ASP A 49 -15.69 -0.01 -5.91
C ASP A 49 -14.46 0.10 -6.83
N ALA A 50 -13.29 -0.27 -6.31
CA ALA A 50 -12.05 -0.20 -7.08
C ALA A 50 -12.08 -1.20 -8.25
N PRO A 51 -11.85 -0.73 -9.49
CA PRO A 51 -11.81 -1.59 -10.66
C PRO A 51 -10.56 -2.45 -10.67
N ASP A 52 -10.66 -3.60 -11.33
CA ASP A 52 -9.54 -4.51 -11.54
C ASP A 52 -8.91 -4.25 -12.92
N TYR A 53 -7.97 -3.31 -12.96
CA TYR A 53 -7.20 -3.02 -14.17
C TYR A 53 -5.88 -3.79 -14.10
N PRO A 54 -5.69 -4.91 -14.84
CA PRO A 54 -4.59 -5.84 -14.59
C PRO A 54 -3.19 -5.23 -14.69
N GLU A 55 -3.03 -4.18 -15.50
CA GLU A 55 -1.77 -3.49 -15.73
C GLU A 55 -1.59 -2.28 -14.81
N ALA A 56 -2.46 -2.08 -13.82
CA ALA A 56 -2.39 -0.97 -12.90
C ALA A 56 -1.67 -1.33 -11.59
N LEU A 57 -1.18 -0.32 -10.89
CA LEU A 57 -0.81 -0.40 -9.49
C LEU A 57 -1.99 0.07 -8.64
N ALA A 58 -2.38 -0.73 -7.65
CA ALA A 58 -3.33 -0.33 -6.63
C ALA A 58 -2.60 0.05 -5.33
N ILE A 59 -3.06 1.13 -4.71
CA ILE A 59 -2.56 1.61 -3.42
C ILE A 59 -3.74 1.67 -2.47
N ALA A 60 -3.69 0.93 -1.36
CA ALA A 60 -4.69 1.06 -0.30
C ALA A 60 -4.34 2.25 0.58
N VAL A 61 -5.30 3.14 0.79
CA VAL A 61 -5.09 4.46 1.37
C VAL A 61 -6.06 4.71 2.51
N ARG A 62 -5.51 5.21 3.61
CA ARG A 62 -6.31 5.74 4.72
C ARG A 62 -6.36 7.26 4.68
N ARG A 63 -7.54 7.84 4.87
CA ARG A 63 -7.71 9.28 4.99
C ARG A 63 -7.44 9.73 6.41
N THR A 64 -6.64 10.78 6.56
CA THR A 64 -6.42 11.45 7.84
C THR A 64 -6.65 12.95 7.70
N PRO A 65 -6.82 13.70 8.82
CA PRO A 65 -6.90 15.15 8.77
C PRO A 65 -5.67 15.82 8.13
N ALA A 66 -4.50 15.16 8.18
CA ALA A 66 -3.26 15.66 7.58
C ALA A 66 -3.12 15.31 6.08
N GLY A 67 -4.03 14.52 5.52
CA GLY A 67 -3.97 14.04 4.13
C GLY A 67 -4.12 12.53 4.03
N SER A 68 -3.97 12.02 2.81
CA SER A 68 -4.00 10.59 2.54
C SER A 68 -2.68 9.93 2.97
N ILE A 69 -2.77 8.73 3.52
CA ILE A 69 -1.62 7.90 3.89
C ILE A 69 -1.69 6.58 3.12
N ALA A 70 -0.65 6.26 2.34
CA ALA A 70 -0.52 4.98 1.67
C ALA A 70 -0.12 3.89 2.68
N LEU A 71 -0.91 2.82 2.75
CA LEU A 71 -0.71 1.71 3.71
C LEU A 71 -0.18 0.44 3.03
N TRP A 72 -0.48 0.28 1.75
CA TRP A 72 -0.10 -0.89 0.96
C TRP A 72 -0.10 -0.52 -0.53
N ALA A 73 0.76 -1.16 -1.31
CA ALA A 73 0.80 -1.04 -2.76
C ALA A 73 1.03 -2.41 -3.41
N GLY A 74 0.37 -2.68 -4.53
CA GLY A 74 0.51 -3.94 -5.27
C GLY A 74 -0.54 -4.12 -6.35
N LEU A 75 -0.85 -5.37 -6.69
CA LEU A 75 -1.80 -5.70 -7.76
C LEU A 75 -3.24 -5.27 -7.42
N PRO A 76 -4.03 -4.83 -8.42
CA PRO A 76 -5.42 -4.43 -8.23
C PRO A 76 -6.36 -5.63 -8.01
N GLY A 77 -7.66 -5.35 -7.95
CA GLY A 77 -8.69 -6.37 -7.73
C GLY A 77 -8.73 -6.87 -6.29
N GLU A 78 -8.92 -8.18 -6.13
CA GLU A 78 -9.15 -8.80 -4.83
C GLU A 78 -7.97 -8.67 -3.84
N ALA A 79 -6.74 -8.61 -4.34
CA ALA A 79 -5.57 -8.39 -3.49
C ALA A 79 -5.64 -7.01 -2.82
N ALA A 80 -5.93 -5.97 -3.60
CA ALA A 80 -6.08 -4.61 -3.10
C ALA A 80 -7.27 -4.47 -2.15
N LYS A 81 -8.41 -5.11 -2.45
CA LYS A 81 -9.60 -5.09 -1.57
C LYS A 81 -9.33 -5.77 -0.23
N ARG A 82 -8.66 -6.93 -0.22
CA ARG A 82 -8.23 -7.61 1.02
C ARG A 82 -7.24 -6.77 1.81
N ALA A 83 -6.28 -6.12 1.14
CA ALA A 83 -5.35 -5.22 1.79
C ALA A 83 -6.10 -4.04 2.43
N ALA A 84 -7.02 -3.41 1.69
CA ALA A 84 -7.82 -2.31 2.20
C ALA A 84 -8.64 -2.72 3.44
N GLN A 85 -9.27 -3.89 3.42
CA GLN A 85 -9.97 -4.44 4.59
C GLN A 85 -9.02 -4.68 5.77
N ARG A 86 -7.88 -5.35 5.54
CA ARG A 86 -6.89 -5.68 6.57
C ARG A 86 -6.33 -4.43 7.26
N TYR A 87 -6.08 -3.38 6.49
CA TYR A 87 -5.49 -2.14 6.97
C TYR A 87 -6.52 -1.05 7.29
N GLN A 88 -7.81 -1.35 7.20
CA GLN A 88 -8.92 -0.40 7.38
C GLN A 88 -8.76 0.85 6.51
N ALA A 89 -8.31 0.66 5.26
CA ALA A 89 -8.21 1.72 4.27
C ALA A 89 -9.59 2.04 3.70
N GLU A 90 -9.94 3.32 3.59
CA GLU A 90 -11.23 3.73 3.03
C GLU A 90 -11.19 3.88 1.50
N GLU A 91 -10.00 4.08 0.93
CA GLU A 91 -9.82 4.35 -0.49
C GLU A 91 -8.79 3.39 -1.12
N ILE A 92 -8.97 3.12 -2.40
CA ILE A 92 -7.95 2.49 -3.25
C ILE A 92 -7.64 3.46 -4.38
N HIS A 93 -6.37 3.85 -4.47
CA HIS A 93 -5.86 4.67 -5.55
C HIS A 93 -5.29 3.77 -6.64
N ILE A 94 -5.74 3.96 -7.88
CA ILE A 94 -5.34 3.16 -9.04
C ILE A 94 -4.44 4.01 -9.94
N HIS A 95 -3.24 3.51 -10.20
CA HIS A 95 -2.29 4.04 -11.15
C HIS A 95 -2.29 3.18 -12.41
N VAL A 96 -2.70 3.74 -13.53
CA VAL A 96 -2.52 3.05 -14.81
C VAL A 96 -1.22 3.56 -15.39
N PHE A 97 -0.31 2.63 -15.71
CA PHE A 97 0.94 2.98 -16.36
C PHE A 97 0.71 3.22 -17.86
N GLY A 98 1.57 4.02 -18.48
CA GLY A 98 1.71 4.02 -19.93
C GLY A 98 2.47 2.78 -20.41
N GLU A 99 3.10 2.85 -21.57
CA GLU A 99 3.88 1.73 -22.14
C GLU A 99 5.02 1.24 -21.23
N ALA A 100 5.57 2.11 -20.38
CA ALA A 100 6.59 1.76 -19.40
C ALA A 100 6.23 2.30 -18.01
N PRO A 101 6.10 1.44 -16.98
CA PRO A 101 5.90 1.89 -15.61
C PRO A 101 7.16 2.58 -15.06
N PRO A 102 7.02 3.69 -14.29
CA PRO A 102 8.15 4.30 -13.60
C PRO A 102 8.83 3.28 -12.69
N ALA A 103 10.16 3.20 -12.73
CA ALA A 103 10.93 2.23 -11.96
C ALA A 103 10.65 2.30 -10.44
N SER A 104 10.42 3.51 -9.91
CA SER A 104 10.05 3.76 -8.51
C SER A 104 8.72 3.10 -8.11
N LEU A 105 7.79 2.92 -9.05
CA LEU A 105 6.48 2.29 -8.83
C LEU A 105 6.47 0.79 -9.18
N THR A 106 7.29 0.37 -10.17
CA THR A 106 7.43 -1.04 -10.57
C THR A 106 7.84 -1.93 -9.40
N GLY A 107 8.67 -1.41 -8.48
CA GLY A 107 9.09 -2.13 -7.28
C GLY A 107 7.94 -2.56 -6.36
N PHE A 108 6.75 -1.96 -6.46
CA PHE A 108 5.56 -2.36 -5.70
C PHE A 108 4.74 -3.48 -6.35
N LEU A 109 4.92 -3.71 -7.66
CA LEU A 109 4.23 -4.79 -8.38
C LEU A 109 4.96 -6.14 -8.22
N LEU A 110 6.27 -6.08 -7.99
CA LEU A 110 7.09 -7.26 -7.78
C LEU A 110 6.96 -7.70 -6.32
N PRO A 111 6.96 -9.02 -6.04
CA PRO A 111 7.10 -9.52 -4.68
C PRO A 111 8.37 -8.91 -4.05
N ARG A 112 8.22 -8.13 -2.98
CA ARG A 112 9.37 -7.62 -2.22
C ARG A 112 10.11 -8.81 -1.63
N ASP A 113 11.39 -8.95 -1.96
CA ASP A 113 12.29 -9.79 -1.18
C ASP A 113 12.56 -9.09 0.15
N PRO A 114 12.08 -9.62 1.29
CA PRO A 114 12.32 -9.01 2.60
C PRO A 114 13.81 -8.92 2.94
N ALA A 115 14.68 -9.70 2.30
CA ALA A 115 16.13 -9.59 2.48
C ALA A 115 16.73 -8.33 1.80
N SER A 116 16.02 -7.76 0.83
CA SER A 116 16.48 -6.61 0.03
C SER A 116 15.86 -5.28 0.46
N ASP A 117 14.91 -5.28 1.41
CA ASP A 117 14.25 -4.07 1.90
C ASP A 117 15.02 -3.49 3.10
N PRO A 118 15.68 -2.31 2.96
CA PRO A 118 16.49 -1.71 4.03
C PRO A 118 15.66 -1.28 5.25
N LEU A 119 14.32 -1.27 5.13
CA LEU A 119 13.39 -0.98 6.22
C LEU A 119 12.67 -2.23 6.73
N ALA A 120 12.91 -3.41 6.15
CA ALA A 120 12.34 -4.64 6.67
C ALA A 120 12.96 -4.98 8.03
N LEU A 121 12.09 -5.20 9.01
CA LEU A 121 12.52 -5.77 10.28
C LEU A 121 13.09 -7.17 10.01
N PRO A 122 14.23 -7.53 10.63
CA PRO A 122 14.78 -8.87 10.49
C PRO A 122 13.74 -9.89 10.96
N ALA A 123 13.63 -11.01 10.25
CA ALA A 123 12.72 -12.08 10.61
C ALA A 123 12.89 -12.44 12.09
N PRO A 124 11.79 -12.64 12.84
CA PRO A 124 11.88 -12.98 14.25
C PRO A 124 12.73 -14.24 14.39
N ARG A 125 13.80 -14.16 15.17
CA ARG A 125 14.64 -15.32 15.49
C ARG A 125 13.74 -16.34 16.15
N SER A 126 13.44 -17.44 15.46
CA SER A 126 12.66 -18.54 16.02
C SER A 126 13.44 -19.12 17.20
N THR A 127 13.12 -18.68 18.41
CA THR A 127 13.51 -19.36 19.64
C THR A 127 12.76 -20.68 19.63
N ALA A 128 13.41 -21.72 19.12
CA ALA A 128 12.93 -23.08 19.26
C ALA A 128 12.80 -23.38 20.76
N VAL A 129 11.59 -23.24 21.30
CA VAL A 129 11.23 -23.80 22.59
C VAL A 129 11.23 -25.31 22.38
N ARG A 130 12.34 -25.96 22.73
CA ARG A 130 12.37 -27.41 22.96
C ARG A 130 11.51 -27.68 24.19
N GLU A 131 10.21 -27.81 23.97
CA GLU A 131 9.29 -28.27 25.00
C GLU A 131 9.60 -29.74 25.27
N THR A 132 10.41 -29.94 26.30
CA THR A 132 10.73 -31.26 26.85
C THR A 132 9.48 -31.74 27.58
N ILE A 133 8.61 -32.49 26.91
CA ILE A 133 7.52 -33.21 27.58
C ILE A 133 8.16 -34.37 28.35
N ARG A 134 8.57 -34.11 29.59
CA ARG A 134 8.76 -35.13 30.62
C ARG A 134 7.48 -35.25 31.45
N SER A 135 7.07 -36.50 31.62
CA SER A 135 6.20 -37.04 32.67
C SER A 135 4.69 -37.00 32.43
N ARG A 136 4.09 -38.17 32.20
CA ARG A 136 3.38 -38.97 33.22
C ARG A 136 2.57 -40.10 32.53
N ARG A 137 3.10 -41.32 32.54
CA ARG A 137 2.26 -42.53 32.54
C ARG A 137 2.44 -43.18 33.90
N ALA A 138 1.44 -42.94 34.77
CA ALA A 138 1.11 -43.85 35.86
C ALA A 138 -0.03 -44.72 35.33
N ALA A 139 0.23 -46.03 35.24
CA ALA A 139 -0.72 -47.14 35.32
C ALA A 139 0.12 -48.41 35.48
#